data_AF-A0A4Y2MEU4-F1
#
_entry.id   AF-A0A4Y2MEU4-F1
#
_cell.length_a   1.000
_cell.length_b   1.000
_cell.length_c   1.000
_cell.angle_alpha   90.00
_cell.angle_beta   90.00
_cell.angle_gamma   90.00
#
_symmetry.space_group_name_H-M   'P 1'
#
loop_
_entity.id
_entity.type
_entity.pdbx_description
1 polymer ?
#
loop_
_entity_poly.entity_id
_entity_poly.type
_entity_poly.pdbx_seq_one_letter_code
_entity_poly.pdbx_strand_id
1 'polypeptide(L)'
;MKSLARCYVWWPKIEEDIENHVGLCEPCQQTRHAPPRAPVHPWEVTTKPWSRVHIDFAFKQTREFKFRRCEHALFRVERISDIFSDLNMLF
;
A
#
# COMPACT_ATOMS: atom_id res chain seq x y z
N MET A 1 12.36 -17.57 -20.10
CA MET A 1 13.72 -17.15 -20.51
C MET A 1 14.79 -18.15 -20.07
N LYS A 2 14.85 -18.54 -18.79
CA LYS A 2 15.87 -19.48 -18.27
C LYS A 2 15.89 -20.86 -18.93
N SER A 3 14.72 -21.45 -19.20
CA SER A 3 14.61 -22.77 -19.85
C SER A 3 15.17 -22.75 -21.27
N LEU A 4 14.79 -21.76 -22.08
CA LEU A 4 15.27 -21.59 -23.45
C LEU A 4 16.79 -21.39 -23.49
N ALA A 5 17.34 -20.52 -22.63
CA ALA A 5 18.78 -20.29 -22.59
C ALA A 5 19.58 -21.58 -22.34
N ARG A 6 19.11 -22.43 -21.43
CA ARG A 6 19.72 -23.73 -21.11
C ARG A 6 19.66 -24.75 -22.25
N CYS A 7 18.75 -24.59 -23.21
CA CYS A 7 18.67 -25.48 -24.38
C CYS A 7 19.75 -25.20 -25.43
N TYR A 8 20.29 -23.98 -25.47
CA TYR A 8 21.22 -23.55 -26.52
C TYR A 8 22.66 -23.36 -26.05
N VAL A 9 22.86 -22.96 -24.80
CA VAL A 9 24.17 -22.54 -24.29
C VAL A 9 24.38 -22.95 -22.83
N TRP A 10 25.65 -23.12 -22.44
CA TRP A 10 26.03 -23.46 -21.06
C TRP A 10 27.36 -22.83 -20.65
N TRP A 11 27.39 -22.25 -19.45
CA TRP A 11 28.60 -21.85 -18.72
C TRP A 11 28.30 -21.74 -17.22
N PRO A 12 29.33 -21.70 -16.35
CA PRO A 12 29.14 -21.53 -14.91
C PRO A 12 28.40 -20.22 -14.61
N LYS A 13 27.38 -20.28 -13.72
CA LYS A 13 26.57 -19.11 -13.29
C LYS A 13 25.71 -18.44 -14.38
N ILE A 14 25.41 -19.13 -15.47
CA ILE A 14 24.47 -18.64 -16.51
C ILE A 14 23.14 -18.08 -15.96
N GLU A 15 22.60 -18.65 -14.88
CA GLU A 15 21.37 -18.11 -14.26
C GLU A 15 21.56 -16.74 -13.63
N GLU A 16 22.69 -16.52 -12.95
CA GLU A 16 23.03 -15.25 -12.31
C GLU A 16 23.17 -14.16 -13.38
N ASP A 17 23.83 -14.48 -14.49
CA ASP A 17 24.00 -13.56 -15.62
C ASP A 17 22.67 -13.21 -16.30
N ILE A 18 21.78 -14.19 -16.48
CA ILE A 18 20.44 -13.96 -17.04
C ILE A 18 19.62 -13.06 -16.10
N GLU A 19 19.66 -13.32 -14.79
CA GLU A 19 18.96 -12.49 -13.81
C GLU A 19 19.49 -11.07 -13.78
N ASN A 20 20.82 -10.89 -13.80
CA ASN A 20 21.47 -9.58 -13.86
C ASN A 20 21.09 -8.83 -15.14
N HIS A 21 21.11 -9.50 -16.29
CA HIS A 21 20.73 -8.89 -17.56
C HIS A 21 19.27 -8.44 -17.58
N VAL A 22 18.34 -9.28 -17.12
CA VAL A 22 16.92 -8.92 -17.01
C VAL A 22 16.71 -7.83 -15.97
N GLY A 23 17.49 -7.83 -14.88
CA GLY A 23 17.48 -6.83 -13.82
C GLY A 23 17.86 -5.42 -14.31
N LEU A 24 18.82 -5.34 -15.23
CA LEU A 24 19.29 -4.08 -15.82
C LEU A 24 18.41 -3.60 -16.99
N CYS A 25 17.56 -4.46 -17.55
CA CYS A 25 16.73 -4.14 -18.70
C CYS A 25 15.47 -3.36 -18.28
N GLU A 26 15.46 -2.04 -18.53
CA GLU A 26 14.34 -1.15 -18.21
C GLU A 26 12.98 -1.62 -18.78
N PRO A 27 12.85 -1.96 -20.08
CA PRO A 27 11.58 -2.46 -20.63
C PRO A 27 11.07 -3.73 -19.93
N CYS A 28 11.98 -4.65 -19.56
CA CYS A 28 11.62 -5.86 -18.84
C CYS A 28 11.15 -5.56 -17.41
N GLN A 29 11.75 -4.57 -16.73
CA GLN A 29 11.32 -4.17 -15.40
C GLN A 29 9.97 -3.46 -15.42
N GLN A 30 9.69 -2.62 -16.41
CA GLN A 30 8.41 -1.92 -16.57
C GLN A 30 7.23 -2.88 -16.83
N THR A 31 7.47 -3.99 -17.54
CA THR A 31 6.45 -4.98 -17.89
C THR A 31 6.35 -6.14 -16.90
N ARG A 32 7.23 -6.18 -15.90
CA ARG A 32 7.26 -7.24 -14.88
C ARG A 32 5.99 -7.23 -14.04
N HIS A 33 5.50 -8.41 -13.68
CA HIS A 33 4.43 -8.54 -12.70
C HIS A 33 4.80 -7.89 -11.36
N ALA A 34 3.83 -7.21 -10.75
CA ALA A 34 3.98 -6.63 -9.43
C ALA A 34 4.39 -7.71 -8.41
N PRO A 35 5.30 -7.40 -7.47
CA PRO A 35 5.64 -8.32 -6.39
C PRO A 35 4.38 -8.63 -5.54
N PRO A 36 4.37 -9.78 -4.84
CA PRO A 36 3.30 -10.09 -3.92
C PRO A 36 3.14 -8.96 -2.89
N ARG A 37 1.89 -8.67 -2.52
CA ARG A 37 1.61 -7.63 -1.51
C ARG A 37 2.37 -7.98 -0.24
N ALA A 38 3.05 -6.98 0.32
CA ALA A 38 3.68 -7.11 1.62
C ALA A 38 2.64 -7.52 2.68
N PRO A 39 3.05 -8.26 3.74
CA PRO A 39 2.18 -8.54 4.87
C PRO A 39 1.61 -7.25 5.44
N VAL A 40 0.31 -7.24 5.73
CA VAL A 40 -0.32 -6.09 6.38
C VAL A 40 0.20 -6.02 7.81
N HIS A 41 0.97 -4.98 8.13
CA HIS A 41 1.36 -4.71 9.51
C HIS A 41 0.15 -4.12 10.24
N PRO A 42 -0.43 -4.81 11.24
CA PRO A 42 -1.54 -4.25 12.00
C PRO A 42 -1.05 -3.03 12.79
N TRP A 43 -1.91 -2.01 12.89
CA TRP A 43 -1.62 -0.88 13.76
C TRP A 43 -1.75 -1.28 15.22
N GLU A 44 -0.81 -0.84 16.06
CA GLU A 44 -0.92 -1.02 17.51
C GLU A 44 -2.20 -0.37 18.04
N VAL A 45 -2.90 -1.08 18.93
CA VAL A 45 -4.11 -0.59 19.59
C VAL A 45 -3.71 0.47 20.62
N THR A 46 -4.31 1.65 20.55
CA THR A 46 -4.07 2.72 21.51
C THR A 46 -4.84 2.48 22.81
N THR A 47 -4.17 2.63 23.96
CA THR A 47 -4.76 2.43 25.29
C THR A 47 -5.38 3.68 25.91
N LYS A 48 -5.03 4.88 25.42
CA LYS A 48 -5.55 6.16 25.93
C LYS A 48 -6.40 6.87 24.86
N PRO A 49 -7.46 7.59 25.24
CA PRO A 49 -8.24 8.41 24.31
C PRO A 49 -7.32 9.46 23.65
N TRP A 50 -7.62 9.83 22.40
CA TRP A 50 -6.86 10.83 21.61
C TRP A 50 -5.38 10.49 21.32
N SER A 51 -4.95 9.24 21.49
CA SER A 51 -3.54 8.87 21.25
C SER A 51 -3.16 8.75 19.76
N ARG A 52 -4.15 8.54 18.87
CA ARG A 52 -3.96 8.45 17.42
C ARG A 52 -5.24 8.85 16.69
N VAL A 53 -5.13 9.79 15.76
CA VAL A 53 -6.23 10.23 14.90
C VAL A 53 -5.83 9.95 13.46
N HIS A 54 -6.68 9.21 12.74
CA HIS A 54 -6.50 8.97 11.30
C HIS A 54 -7.39 9.94 10.52
N ILE A 55 -6.78 10.75 9.65
CA ILE A 55 -7.48 11.71 8.79
C ILE A 55 -7.21 11.27 7.35
N ASP A 56 -8.26 11.10 6.57
CA ASP A 56 -8.17 10.76 5.15
C ASP A 56 -9.04 11.71 4.31
N PHE A 57 -8.60 11.97 3.08
CA PHE A 57 -9.31 12.84 2.15
C PHE A 57 -10.20 12.00 1.24
N ALA A 58 -11.51 12.08 1.46
CA ALA A 58 -12.49 11.53 0.52
C ALA A 58 -12.97 12.62 -0.45
N PHE A 59 -12.66 12.48 -1.73
CA PHE A 59 -13.26 13.33 -2.76
C PHE A 59 -14.62 12.77 -3.21
N LYS A 60 -15.64 13.64 -3.36
CA LYS A 60 -16.99 13.26 -3.78
C LYS A 60 -17.18 13.52 -5.27
N GLN A 61 -17.36 12.47 -6.08
CA GLN A 61 -17.67 12.62 -7.51
C GLN A 61 -19.17 12.47 -7.85
N THR A 62 -19.98 11.85 -6.98
CA THR A 62 -21.46 11.72 -7.12
C THR A 62 -22.12 11.68 -5.75
N ARG A 63 -23.44 11.91 -5.67
CA ARG A 63 -24.19 12.25 -4.43
C ARG A 63 -24.17 11.22 -3.28
N GLU A 64 -23.54 10.06 -3.42
CA GLU A 64 -23.52 9.01 -2.40
C GLU A 64 -22.08 8.66 -1.97
N PHE A 65 -21.77 8.86 -0.68
CA PHE A 65 -20.56 8.32 -0.07
C PHE A 65 -20.85 6.90 0.41
N LYS A 66 -20.12 5.91 -0.11
CA LYS A 66 -20.24 4.52 0.32
C LYS A 66 -19.04 4.15 1.19
N PHE A 67 -19.19 4.28 2.50
CA PHE A 67 -18.18 3.81 3.45
C PHE A 67 -18.34 2.31 3.65
N ARG A 68 -17.31 1.52 3.33
CA ARG A 68 -17.24 0.11 3.74
C ARG A 68 -16.85 0.06 5.21
N ARG A 69 -17.70 -0.54 6.04
CA ARG A 69 -17.46 -0.76 7.47
C ARG A 69 -16.20 -1.64 7.64
N CYS A 70 -15.17 -1.12 8.32
CA CYS A 70 -14.10 -1.92 8.91
C CYS A 70 -14.50 -2.23 10.35
N GLU A 71 -14.60 -3.51 10.71
CA GLU A 71 -15.31 -3.98 11.92
C GLU A 71 -14.67 -3.62 13.28
N HIS A 72 -13.65 -2.78 13.36
CA HIS A 72 -13.00 -2.48 14.65
C HIS A 72 -12.60 -1.02 14.88
N ALA A 73 -13.15 -0.06 14.14
CA ALA A 73 -12.98 1.35 14.49
C ALA A 73 -14.23 2.16 14.19
N LEU A 74 -14.81 2.74 15.24
CA LEU A 74 -15.80 3.81 15.13
C LEU A 74 -15.11 5.06 14.60
N PHE A 75 -14.77 5.08 13.31
CA PHE A 75 -14.42 6.32 12.64
C PHE A 75 -15.72 7.05 12.31
N ARG A 76 -16.03 8.07 13.12
CA ARG A 76 -17.04 9.06 12.78
C ARG A 76 -16.45 9.96 11.68
N VAL A 77 -17.12 10.04 10.54
CA VAL A 77 -16.74 10.97 9.47
C VAL A 77 -17.23 12.34 9.90
N GLU A 78 -16.31 13.16 10.39
CA GLU A 78 -16.59 14.55 10.79
C GLU A 78 -16.00 15.50 9.75
N ARG A 79 -16.70 16.60 9.47
CA ARG A 79 -16.10 17.65 8.63
C ARG A 79 -14.94 18.23 9.42
N ILE A 80 -13.86 18.60 8.73
CA ILE A 80 -12.70 19.23 9.37
C ILE A 80 -13.11 20.45 10.21
N SER A 81 -14.14 21.20 9.79
CA SER A 81 -14.71 22.31 10.57
C SER A 81 -15.27 21.90 11.94
N ASP A 82 -15.85 20.70 12.03
CA ASP A 82 -16.53 20.20 13.23
C ASP A 82 -15.49 19.66 14.25
N ILE A 83 -14.32 19.19 13.77
CA ILE A 83 -13.20 18.72 14.61
C ILE A 83 -12.57 19.88 15.40
N PHE A 84 -12.41 21.05 14.77
CA PHE A 84 -11.81 22.21 15.44
C PHE A 84 -12.72 22.82 16.52
N SER A 85 -14.05 22.68 16.40
CA SER A 85 -14.98 23.10 17.46
C SER A 85 -14.86 22.25 18.73
N ASP A 86 -14.61 20.95 18.61
CA ASP A 86 -14.48 20.06 19.77
C ASP A 86 -13.14 20.23 20.50
N LEU A 87 -12.08 20.61 19.80
CA LEU A 87 -10.79 20.97 20.41
C LEU A 87 -10.83 22.27 21.22
N ASN A 88 -11.67 23.23 20.81
CA ASN A 88 -11.83 24.51 21.50
C ASN A 88 -12.77 24.44 22.73
N MET A 89 -13.34 23.27 23.05
CA MET A 89 -14.15 23.07 24.26
C MET A 89 -13.35 22.55 25.46
N LEU A 90 -12.03 22.38 25.31
CA LEU A 90 -11.10 21.92 26.35
C LEU A 90 -10.07 22.98 26.79
N PHE A 91 -10.30 24.25 26.46
CA PHE A 91 -9.61 25.41 27.05
C PHE A 91 -10.61 26.41 27.63
#